data_AF-A0A357D129-F1
#
_entry.id   AF-A0A357D129-F1
#
_cell.length_a   1.000
_cell.length_b   1.000
_cell.length_c   1.000
_cell.angle_alpha   90.00
_cell.angle_beta   90.00
_cell.angle_gamma   90.00
#
_symmetry.space_group_name_H-M   'P 1'
#
loop_
_entity.id
_entity.type
_entity.pdbx_description
1 polymer ?
#
loop_
_entity_poly.entity_id
_entity_poly.type
_entity_poly.pdbx_seq_one_letter_code
_entity_poly.pdbx_strand_id
1 'polypeptide(L)'
;KQQDIIDLITKNSSFMPPTSFEKTRTLTKDYIGLGAKMGEGWLLCAEMLELVEQGVNNIVCTQPFGCLPNHIMGKGMMKPIRERHSNVNIVAIDYDPGATNINQENRIKLMLSNAKERQYPDTENQSQKKEETLAGV
;
A
#
# COMPACT_ATOMS: atom_id res chain seq x y z
N LYS A 1 -7.74 17.63 21.67
CA LYS A 1 -8.73 16.67 21.14
C LYS A 1 -8.07 15.47 20.44
N GLN A 2 -7.41 15.62 19.28
CA GLN A 2 -6.73 14.46 18.62
C GLN A 2 -5.58 13.91 19.48
N GLN A 3 -4.73 14.79 20.01
CA GLN A 3 -3.61 14.39 20.87
C GLN A 3 -4.07 13.60 22.10
N ASP A 4 -5.17 14.02 22.73
CA ASP A 4 -5.74 13.32 23.88
C ASP A 4 -6.12 11.87 23.54
N ILE A 5 -6.68 11.62 22.35
CA ILE A 5 -7.01 10.27 21.87
C ILE A 5 -5.74 9.44 21.64
N ILE A 6 -4.74 10.03 20.99
CA ILE A 6 -3.44 9.39 20.74
C ILE A 6 -2.80 8.98 22.07
N ASP A 7 -2.77 9.90 23.05
CA ASP A 7 -2.19 9.66 24.37
C ASP A 7 -2.95 8.57 25.14
N LEU A 8 -4.28 8.56 25.08
CA LEU A 8 -5.10 7.56 25.73
C LEU A 8 -4.89 6.16 25.15
N ILE A 9 -4.86 6.03 23.81
CA ILE A 9 -4.61 4.74 23.14
C ILE A 9 -3.19 4.26 23.46
N THR A 10 -2.19 5.14 23.35
CA THR A 10 -0.79 4.80 23.62
C THR A 10 -0.58 4.30 25.05
N LYS A 11 -1.27 4.89 26.04
CA LYS A 11 -1.09 4.54 27.46
C LYS A 11 -1.94 3.36 27.91
N ASN A 12 -3.13 3.17 27.32
CA ASN A 12 -4.15 2.29 27.89
C ASN A 12 -4.65 1.19 26.93
N SER A 13 -3.99 0.99 25.78
CA SER A 13 -4.45 0.04 24.78
C SER A 13 -3.31 -0.75 24.14
N SER A 14 -3.65 -1.90 23.57
CA SER A 14 -2.79 -2.66 22.66
C SER A 14 -2.96 -2.24 21.19
N PHE A 15 -3.88 -1.33 20.89
CA PHE A 15 -4.05 -0.81 19.53
C PHE A 15 -2.96 0.20 19.19
N MET A 16 -2.57 0.23 17.91
CA MET A 16 -1.71 1.28 17.39
C MET A 16 -2.49 2.60 17.34
N PRO A 17 -1.98 3.69 17.94
CA PRO A 17 -2.65 4.98 17.86
C PRO A 17 -2.64 5.51 16.42
N PRO A 18 -3.64 6.32 16.03
CA PRO A 18 -3.63 6.94 14.72
C PRO A 18 -2.48 7.95 14.62
N THR A 19 -1.97 8.14 13.42
CA THR A 19 -1.01 9.21 13.16
C THR A 19 -1.69 10.57 13.29
N SER A 20 -0.95 11.58 13.77
CA SER A 20 -1.46 12.94 13.86
C SER A 20 -1.82 13.50 12.48
N PHE A 21 -2.87 14.30 12.38
CA PHE A 21 -3.33 14.86 11.10
C PHE A 21 -2.25 15.68 10.38
N GLU A 22 -1.44 16.45 11.13
CA GLU A 22 -0.34 17.23 10.56
C GLU A 22 0.71 16.32 9.91
N LYS A 23 1.11 15.24 10.60
CA LYS A 23 2.03 14.25 10.02
C LYS A 23 1.42 13.62 8.76
N THR A 24 0.18 13.14 8.80
CA THR A 24 -0.50 12.53 7.65
C THR A 24 -0.52 13.48 6.43
N ARG A 25 -0.78 14.78 6.63
CA ARG A 25 -0.67 15.80 5.56
C ARG A 25 0.73 15.92 4.96
N THR A 26 1.77 15.80 5.78
CA THR A 26 3.16 15.93 5.27
C THR A 26 3.61 14.75 4.42
N LEU A 27 3.04 13.55 4.62
CA LEU A 27 3.41 12.35 3.87
C LEU A 27 3.20 12.51 2.35
N THR A 28 2.18 13.26 1.94
CA THR A 28 1.78 13.37 0.52
C THR A 28 2.57 14.40 -0.28
N LYS A 29 3.45 15.18 0.35
CA LYS A 29 4.09 16.38 -0.22
C LYS A 29 4.70 16.14 -1.61
N ASP A 30 5.34 15.00 -1.81
CA ASP A 30 6.03 14.68 -3.06
C ASP A 30 5.21 13.75 -3.98
N TYR A 31 3.98 13.43 -3.62
CA TYR A 31 3.12 12.47 -4.33
C TYR A 31 1.91 13.15 -4.96
N ILE A 32 1.12 13.86 -4.13
CA ILE A 32 -0.13 14.46 -4.56
C ILE A 32 -0.42 15.74 -3.79
N GLY A 33 -0.92 16.75 -4.50
CA GLY A 33 -1.29 18.02 -3.88
C GLY A 33 -2.56 17.90 -3.03
N LEU A 34 -2.61 18.65 -1.92
CA LEU A 34 -3.78 18.70 -1.03
C LEU A 34 -5.06 19.24 -1.70
N GLY A 35 -4.94 19.84 -2.89
CA GLY A 35 -6.08 20.23 -3.73
C GLY A 35 -6.86 19.06 -4.35
N ALA A 36 -6.27 17.86 -4.37
CA ALA A 36 -6.95 16.63 -4.74
C ALA A 36 -7.95 16.22 -3.64
N LYS A 37 -9.18 16.75 -3.72
CA LYS A 37 -10.21 16.61 -2.66
C LYS A 37 -11.48 15.85 -3.08
N MET A 38 -11.47 15.17 -4.22
CA MET A 38 -12.59 14.35 -4.66
C MET A 38 -12.56 12.99 -3.94
N GLY A 39 -13.69 12.55 -3.39
CA GLY A 39 -13.73 11.35 -2.55
C GLY A 39 -12.84 11.53 -1.31
N GLU A 40 -12.01 10.54 -1.01
CA GLU A 40 -10.97 10.64 0.03
C GLU A 40 -9.78 11.52 -0.42
N GLY A 41 -9.60 11.72 -1.73
CA GLY A 41 -8.62 12.65 -2.27
C GLY A 41 -7.18 12.29 -1.92
N TRP A 42 -6.41 13.28 -1.48
CA TRP A 42 -5.02 13.13 -1.04
C TRP A 42 -4.88 12.21 0.18
N LEU A 43 -5.93 12.06 1.00
CA LEU A 43 -5.88 11.28 2.23
C LEU A 43 -5.59 9.80 1.95
N LEU A 44 -6.18 9.24 0.90
CA LEU A 44 -5.95 7.85 0.52
C LEU A 44 -4.47 7.55 0.20
N CYS A 45 -3.80 8.49 -0.48
CA CYS A 45 -2.37 8.38 -0.73
C CYS A 45 -1.57 8.51 0.59
N ALA A 46 -1.99 9.40 1.48
CA ALA A 46 -1.37 9.58 2.79
C ALA A 46 -1.45 8.30 3.63
N GLU A 47 -2.61 7.65 3.68
CA GLU A 47 -2.83 6.43 4.45
C GLU A 47 -2.00 5.25 3.90
N MET A 48 -1.88 5.13 2.57
CA MET A 48 -0.95 4.16 1.98
C MET A 48 0.50 4.41 2.42
N LEU A 49 0.95 5.66 2.44
CA LEU A 49 2.31 6.02 2.87
C LEU A 49 2.51 5.84 4.38
N GLU A 50 1.47 6.11 5.16
CA GLU A 50 1.46 5.92 6.60
C GLU A 50 1.62 4.43 6.97
N LEU A 51 0.90 3.55 6.28
CA LEU A 51 1.05 2.10 6.40
C LEU A 51 2.50 1.68 6.07
N VAL A 52 3.08 2.24 5.00
CA VAL A 52 4.47 1.95 4.62
C VAL A 52 5.46 2.42 5.71
N GLU A 53 5.28 3.60 6.30
CA GLU A 53 6.11 4.07 7.43
C GLU A 53 5.98 3.17 8.67
N GLN A 54 4.81 2.57 8.88
CA GLN A 54 4.55 1.60 9.95
C GLN A 54 5.09 0.20 9.65
N GLY A 55 5.79 0.00 8.52
CA GLY A 55 6.39 -1.27 8.12
C GLY A 55 5.45 -2.22 7.38
N VAL A 56 4.26 -1.75 6.99
CA VAL A 56 3.31 -2.53 6.19
C VAL A 56 3.70 -2.45 4.72
N ASN A 57 4.31 -3.53 4.23
CA ASN A 57 4.83 -3.59 2.86
C ASN A 57 3.83 -4.16 1.85
N ASN A 58 2.69 -4.71 2.30
CA ASN A 58 1.69 -5.32 1.43
C ASN A 58 0.34 -4.65 1.66
N ILE A 59 -0.17 -3.95 0.66
CA ILE A 59 -1.38 -3.11 0.77
C ILE A 59 -2.41 -3.58 -0.25
N VAL A 60 -3.62 -3.86 0.23
CA VAL A 60 -4.79 -4.14 -0.61
C VAL A 60 -5.67 -2.91 -0.62
N CYS A 61 -5.85 -2.32 -1.79
CA CYS A 61 -6.82 -1.25 -2.01
C CYS A 61 -8.11 -1.87 -2.58
N THR A 62 -9.10 -2.09 -1.72
CA THR A 62 -10.42 -2.60 -2.12
C THR A 62 -11.31 -1.44 -2.54
N GLN A 63 -11.94 -1.53 -3.70
CA GLN A 63 -12.74 -0.45 -4.24
C GLN A 63 -14.00 -0.95 -4.93
N PRO A 64 -15.11 -0.21 -4.86
CA PRO A 64 -16.25 -0.52 -5.71
C PRO A 64 -15.90 -0.26 -7.17
N PHE A 65 -16.52 -1.02 -8.08
CA PHE A 65 -16.37 -0.81 -9.51
C PHE A 65 -16.71 0.64 -9.91
N GLY A 66 -15.87 1.25 -10.74
CA GLY A 66 -16.10 2.61 -11.26
C GLY A 66 -15.79 3.75 -10.28
N CYS A 67 -15.10 3.50 -9.17
CA CYS A 67 -14.72 4.54 -8.22
C CYS A 67 -13.62 5.48 -8.77
N LEU A 68 -14.01 6.46 -9.60
CA LEU A 68 -13.08 7.43 -10.21
C LEU A 68 -12.09 8.09 -9.23
N PRO A 69 -12.50 8.52 -8.01
CA PRO A 69 -11.54 9.03 -7.02
C PRO A 69 -10.41 8.05 -6.74
N ASN A 70 -10.71 6.77 -6.51
CA ASN A 70 -9.68 5.79 -6.20
C ASN A 70 -8.84 5.42 -7.42
N HIS A 71 -9.43 5.41 -8.63
CA HIS A 71 -8.67 5.21 -9.85
C HIS A 71 -7.58 6.28 -10.05
N ILE A 72 -7.91 7.54 -9.80
CA ILE A 72 -6.96 8.65 -9.97
C ILE A 72 -6.02 8.78 -8.77
N MET A 73 -6.57 8.83 -7.56
CA MET A 73 -5.82 9.15 -6.34
C MET A 73 -5.17 7.93 -5.67
N GLY A 74 -5.77 6.75 -5.78
CA GLY A 74 -5.19 5.51 -5.23
C GLY A 74 -4.35 4.78 -6.26
N LYS A 75 -5.00 4.19 -7.27
CA LYS A 75 -4.32 3.42 -8.33
C LYS A 75 -3.29 4.25 -9.10
N GLY A 76 -3.58 5.52 -9.39
CA GLY A 76 -2.62 6.45 -10.01
C GLY A 76 -1.37 6.69 -9.17
N MET A 77 -1.47 6.66 -7.84
CA MET A 77 -0.33 6.88 -6.92
C MET A 77 0.48 5.62 -6.63
N MET A 78 -0.02 4.43 -6.97
CA MET A 78 0.68 3.18 -6.69
C MET A 78 2.06 3.08 -7.35
N LYS A 79 2.22 3.61 -8.58
CA LYS A 79 3.51 3.59 -9.28
C LYS A 79 4.54 4.52 -8.60
N PRO A 80 4.25 5.82 -8.39
CA PRO A 80 5.14 6.71 -7.63
C PRO A 80 5.55 6.16 -6.26
N ILE A 81 4.61 5.54 -5.52
CA ILE A 81 4.90 4.93 -4.22
C ILE A 81 5.89 3.78 -4.37
N ARG A 82 5.68 2.84 -5.30
CA ARG A 82 6.60 1.71 -5.52
C ARG A 82 7.99 2.13 -6.00
N GLU A 83 8.10 3.22 -6.77
CA GLU A 83 9.39 3.74 -7.23
C GLU A 83 10.25 4.29 -6.07
N ARG A 84 9.61 4.84 -5.04
CA ARG A 84 10.29 5.37 -3.84
C ARG A 84 10.40 4.34 -2.71
N HIS A 85 9.51 3.36 -2.69
CA HIS A 85 9.47 2.29 -1.70
C HIS A 85 9.47 0.92 -2.41
N SER A 86 10.65 0.46 -2.79
CA SER A 86 10.84 -0.74 -3.62
C SER A 86 10.35 -2.04 -2.99
N ASN A 87 10.28 -2.09 -1.66
CA ASN A 87 9.78 -3.23 -0.89
C ASN A 87 8.24 -3.32 -0.87
N VAL A 88 7.53 -2.27 -1.29
CA VAL A 88 6.07 -2.21 -1.20
C VAL A 88 5.40 -2.98 -2.35
N ASN A 89 4.32 -3.66 -2.03
CA ASN A 89 3.46 -4.44 -2.89
C ASN A 89 2.02 -3.96 -2.73
N ILE A 90 1.55 -3.13 -3.66
CA ILE A 90 0.19 -2.56 -3.63
C ILE A 90 -0.64 -3.16 -4.75
N VAL A 91 -1.80 -3.71 -4.40
CA VAL A 91 -2.78 -4.24 -5.37
C VAL A 91 -4.12 -3.54 -5.24
N ALA A 92 -4.75 -3.27 -6.38
CA ALA A 92 -6.14 -2.80 -6.45
C ALA A 92 -7.07 -3.96 -6.75
N ILE A 93 -8.16 -4.05 -6.00
CA ILE A 93 -9.21 -5.07 -6.16
C ILE A 93 -10.54 -4.37 -6.33
N ASP A 94 -11.12 -4.57 -7.51
CA ASP A 94 -12.42 -4.01 -7.88
C ASP A 94 -13.51 -5.00 -7.45
N TYR A 95 -14.41 -4.53 -6.59
CA TYR A 95 -15.62 -5.23 -6.22
C TYR A 95 -16.71 -4.84 -7.21
N ASP A 96 -16.89 -5.69 -8.21
CA ASP A 96 -17.87 -5.56 -9.28
C ASP A 96 -18.87 -6.74 -9.20
N PRO A 97 -20.18 -6.49 -9.01
CA PRO A 97 -21.18 -7.56 -9.05
C PRO A 97 -21.28 -8.26 -10.41
N GLY A 98 -20.81 -7.63 -11.50
CA GLY A 98 -20.74 -8.23 -12.82
C GLY A 98 -19.50 -9.08 -13.07
N ALA A 99 -18.49 -9.03 -12.20
CA ALA A 99 -17.28 -9.82 -12.31
C ALA A 99 -17.34 -11.09 -11.45
N THR A 100 -16.66 -12.15 -11.89
CA THR A 100 -16.57 -13.39 -11.11
C THR A 100 -15.80 -13.14 -9.81
N ASN A 101 -16.22 -13.79 -8.71
CA ASN A 101 -15.48 -13.81 -7.44
C ASN A 101 -14.04 -14.31 -7.62
N ILE A 102 -13.83 -15.24 -8.57
CA ILE A 102 -12.53 -15.79 -8.94
C ILE A 102 -11.53 -14.69 -9.33
N ASN A 103 -11.96 -13.61 -10.00
CA ASN A 103 -11.07 -12.51 -10.36
C ASN A 103 -10.50 -11.80 -9.12
N GLN A 104 -11.33 -11.58 -8.09
CA GLN A 104 -10.90 -10.97 -6.83
C GLN A 104 -9.97 -11.90 -6.07
N GLU A 105 -10.34 -13.18 -5.95
CA GLU A 105 -9.53 -14.19 -5.28
C GLU A 105 -8.14 -14.35 -5.93
N ASN A 106 -8.06 -14.38 -7.26
CA ASN A 106 -6.80 -14.54 -7.97
C ASN A 106 -5.85 -13.37 -7.74
N ARG A 107 -6.38 -12.13 -7.66
CA ARG A 107 -5.60 -10.93 -7.32
C ARG A 107 -5.00 -11.05 -5.91
N ILE A 108 -5.80 -11.50 -4.94
CA ILE A 108 -5.35 -11.68 -3.55
C ILE A 108 -4.32 -12.81 -3.47
N LYS A 109 -4.60 -13.97 -4.09
CA LYS A 109 -3.69 -15.12 -4.12
C LYS A 109 -2.33 -14.75 -4.71
N LEU A 110 -2.32 -14.03 -5.83
CA LEU A 110 -1.09 -13.55 -6.46
C LEU A 110 -0.34 -12.55 -5.56
N MET A 111 -1.07 -11.61 -4.94
CA MET A 111 -0.47 -10.66 -3.99
C MET A 111 0.21 -11.40 -2.82
N LEU A 112 -0.46 -12.38 -2.22
CA LEU A 112 0.06 -13.17 -1.11
C LEU A 112 1.24 -14.05 -1.52
N SER A 113 1.25 -14.60 -2.74
CA SER A 113 2.40 -15.35 -3.27
C SER A 113 3.64 -14.45 -3.35
N ASN A 114 3.50 -13.27 -3.96
CA ASN A 114 4.57 -12.28 -4.04
C ASN A 114 5.04 -11.81 -2.66
N ALA A 115 4.11 -11.67 -1.71
CA ALA A 115 4.42 -11.29 -0.33
C ALA A 115 5.28 -12.36 0.37
N LYS A 116 4.95 -13.65 0.18
CA LYS A 116 5.71 -14.77 0.74
C LYS A 116 7.12 -14.84 0.15
N GLU A 117 7.26 -14.75 -1.18
CA GLU A 117 8.56 -14.75 -1.86
C GLU A 117 9.48 -13.62 -1.38
N ARG A 118 8.90 -12.46 -1.04
CA ARG A 118 9.67 -11.31 -0.50
C ARG A 118 10.06 -11.47 0.97
N GLN A 119 9.25 -12.15 1.79
CA GLN A 119 9.54 -12.38 3.21
C GLN A 119 10.49 -13.56 3.44
N TYR A 120 10.34 -14.61 2.64
CA TYR A 120 11.17 -15.81 2.67
C TYR A 120 11.76 -16.01 1.27
N PRO A 121 12.80 -15.24 0.91
CA PRO A 121 13.43 -15.45 -0.38
C PRO A 121 14.00 -16.86 -0.41
N ASP A 122 13.52 -17.69 -1.34
CA ASP A 122 14.06 -19.03 -1.56
C ASP A 122 15.57 -18.93 -1.77
N THR A 123 16.34 -19.46 -0.83
CA THR A 123 17.81 -19.43 -0.83
C THR A 123 18.40 -20.08 -2.09
N GLU A 124 17.65 -20.99 -2.73
CA GLU A 124 18.03 -21.70 -3.95
C GLU A 124 17.94 -20.82 -5.21
N ASN A 125 16.90 -19.98 -5.34
CA ASN A 125 16.68 -19.12 -6.52
C ASN A 125 17.66 -17.93 -6.59
N GLN A 126 18.23 -17.50 -5.45
CA GLN A 126 19.22 -16.43 -5.41
C GLN A 126 20.59 -16.86 -5.93
N SER A 127 20.93 -18.15 -5.80
CA SER A 127 22.19 -18.71 -6.26
C SER A 127 22.25 -18.74 -7.79
N GLN A 128 21.16 -19.14 -8.44
CA GLN A 128 21.04 -19.21 -9.90
C GLN A 128 21.00 -17.81 -10.54
N LYS A 129 20.28 -16.84 -9.98
CA LYS A 129 20.28 -15.46 -10.50
C LYS A 129 21.65 -14.78 -10.38
N LYS A 130 22.43 -15.08 -9.34
CA LYS A 130 23.81 -14.57 -9.21
C LYS A 130 24.74 -15.19 -10.25
N GLU A 131 24.62 -16.49 -10.50
CA GLU A 131 25.42 -17.20 -11.51
C GLU A 131 25.10 -16.75 -12.93
N GLU A 132 23.82 -16.55 -13.28
CA GLU A 132 23.42 -16.01 -14.60
C GLU A 132 23.89 -14.57 -14.81
N THR A 133 23.89 -13.75 -13.75
CA THR A 133 24.40 -12.36 -13.83
C THR A 133 25.93 -12.32 -13.94
N LEU A 134 26.65 -13.30 -13.39
CA LEU A 134 28.10 -13.42 -13.51
C LEU A 134 28.55 -14.03 -14.84
N ALA A 135 27.73 -14.90 -15.44
CA ALA A 135 28.01 -15.57 -16.72
C ALA A 135 27.69 -14.69 -17.95
N GLY A 136 27.06 -13.53 -17.75
CA GLY A 136 26.66 -12.59 -18.80
C GLY A 136 27.58 -11.37 -19.00
N VAL A 137 28.80 -11.37 -18.44
CA VAL A 137 29.83 -10.33 -18.62
C VAL A 137 31.03 -10.89 -19.40
#